data_AF-A0AA48HQ25-F1
#
_entry.id   AF-A0AA48HQ25-F1
#
_cell.length_a   1.000
_cell.length_b   1.000
_cell.length_c   1.000
_cell.angle_alpha   90.00
_cell.angle_beta   90.00
_cell.angle_gamma   90.00
#
_symmetry.space_group_name_H-M   'P 1'
#
loop_
_entity.id
_entity.type
_entity.pdbx_description
1 polymer ?
#
loop_
_entity_poly.entity_id
_entity_poly.type
_entity_poly.pdbx_seq_one_letter_code
_entity_poly.pdbx_strand_id
1 'polypeptide(L)'
;MKFVMLLSLFFIGSVSADELIINIERNMTCGDEKGEAIMGRMLIDGIEFASTLELPWRDNRNDISHIPSGTYRAFIRTDGSRGFRLELINVPGERRNVQIHSGNTVKDIEGCILIGDLGARRCRVTDSRNKISSLRDIIAQKASNPEELRTDRGIPITIKISGAN
;
A
#
# COMPACT_ATOMS: atom_id res chain seq x y z
N MET A 1 -52.76 17.27 -28.73
CA MET A 1 -52.17 17.31 -27.37
C MET A 1 -50.69 17.02 -27.50
N LYS A 2 -49.81 17.99 -27.23
CA LYS A 2 -48.35 17.85 -27.36
C LYS A 2 -47.79 17.21 -26.09
N PHE A 3 -47.11 16.07 -26.23
CA PHE A 3 -46.32 15.44 -25.17
C PHE A 3 -45.03 16.26 -24.97
N VAL A 4 -44.86 16.84 -23.78
CA VAL A 4 -43.59 17.46 -23.38
C VAL A 4 -42.76 16.37 -22.72
N MET A 5 -41.74 15.87 -23.44
CA MET A 5 -40.73 14.98 -22.88
C MET A 5 -39.74 15.84 -22.11
N LEU A 6 -39.88 15.88 -20.79
CA LEU A 6 -38.93 16.54 -19.90
C LEU A 6 -37.64 15.71 -19.88
N LEU A 7 -36.70 16.06 -20.74
CA LEU A 7 -35.36 15.48 -20.73
C LEU A 7 -34.63 16.02 -19.49
N SER A 8 -34.71 15.28 -18.39
CA SER A 8 -33.87 15.48 -17.22
C SER A 8 -32.41 15.30 -17.65
N LEU A 9 -31.71 16.39 -17.93
CA LEU A 9 -30.24 16.38 -17.98
C LEU A 9 -29.74 16.08 -16.57
N PHE A 10 -29.51 14.80 -16.28
CA PHE A 10 -28.59 14.44 -15.22
C PHE A 10 -27.21 14.94 -15.63
N PHE A 11 -26.80 16.06 -15.02
CA PHE A 11 -25.40 16.44 -14.93
C PHE A 11 -24.69 15.30 -14.19
N ILE A 12 -24.13 14.34 -14.93
CA ILE A 12 -23.14 13.42 -14.39
C ILE A 12 -21.84 14.23 -14.33
N GLY A 13 -21.73 15.09 -13.32
CA GLY A 13 -20.43 15.59 -12.92
C GLY A 13 -19.61 14.37 -12.53
N SER A 14 -18.53 14.11 -13.25
CA SER A 14 -17.53 13.14 -12.83
C SER A 14 -16.94 13.66 -11.52
N VAL A 15 -17.44 13.14 -10.40
CA VAL A 15 -16.73 13.23 -9.12
C VAL A 15 -15.40 12.53 -9.36
N SER A 16 -14.33 13.30 -9.44
CA SER A 16 -12.97 12.75 -9.38
C SER A 16 -12.90 11.99 -8.07
N ALA A 17 -12.61 10.69 -8.11
CA ALA A 17 -12.36 9.93 -6.89
C ALA A 17 -11.24 10.65 -6.11
N ASP A 18 -11.51 11.01 -4.85
CA ASP A 18 -10.53 11.68 -4.00
C ASP A 18 -9.27 10.79 -3.89
N GLU A 19 -8.10 11.41 -4.04
CA GLU A 19 -6.81 10.73 -3.91
C GLU A 19 -6.72 10.00 -2.56
N LEU A 20 -6.27 8.75 -2.59
CA LEU A 20 -5.99 7.98 -1.39
C LEU A 20 -4.54 8.21 -0.97
N ILE A 21 -4.35 8.82 0.22
CA ILE A 21 -3.02 9.01 0.80
C ILE A 21 -2.79 7.99 1.91
N ILE A 22 -1.73 7.21 1.73
CA ILE A 22 -1.23 6.25 2.70
C ILE A 22 0.12 6.75 3.22
N ASN A 23 0.25 6.88 4.54
CA ASN A 23 1.52 7.24 5.18
C ASN A 23 2.13 6.00 5.82
N ILE A 24 3.43 5.81 5.65
CA ILE A 24 4.23 4.77 6.30
C ILE A 24 5.32 5.46 7.10
N GLU A 25 5.28 5.31 8.41
CA GLU A 25 6.21 5.91 9.35
C GLU A 25 7.10 4.81 9.94
N ARG A 26 8.36 4.73 9.50
CA ARG A 26 9.37 3.84 10.10
C ARG A 26 9.78 4.41 11.44
N ASN A 27 9.52 3.69 12.52
CA ASN A 27 9.68 4.21 13.88
C ASN A 27 10.41 3.25 14.83
N MET A 28 10.77 2.05 14.37
CA MET A 28 11.43 1.07 15.21
C MET A 28 12.39 0.21 14.38
N THR A 29 13.64 0.12 14.83
CA THR A 29 14.54 -0.96 14.41
C THR A 29 14.35 -2.12 15.38
N CYS A 30 14.25 -3.32 14.85
CA CYS A 30 14.27 -4.52 15.67
C CYS A 30 15.36 -5.46 15.16
N GLY A 31 16.04 -6.14 16.08
CA GLY A 31 17.06 -7.12 15.76
C GLY A 31 17.00 -8.29 16.73
N ASP A 32 17.19 -9.50 16.21
CA ASP A 32 17.45 -10.70 16.98
C ASP A 32 18.52 -11.57 16.30
N GLU A 33 18.80 -12.74 16.88
CA GLU A 33 19.73 -13.73 16.33
C GLU A 33 19.42 -14.18 14.89
N LYS A 34 18.20 -13.92 14.38
CA LYS A 34 17.71 -14.29 13.05
C LYS A 34 17.74 -13.12 12.07
N GLY A 35 18.11 -11.92 12.51
CA GLY A 35 18.34 -10.75 11.67
C GLY A 35 17.73 -9.46 12.20
N GLU A 36 17.97 -8.40 11.45
CA GLU A 36 17.43 -7.07 11.69
C GLU A 36 16.25 -6.80 10.76
N ALA A 37 15.34 -5.92 11.18
CA ALA A 37 14.24 -5.41 10.38
C ALA A 37 13.86 -3.99 10.81
N ILE A 38 13.17 -3.29 9.92
CA ILE A 38 12.55 -2.01 10.22
C ILE A 38 11.05 -2.23 10.37
N MET A 39 10.51 -1.74 11.48
CA MET A 39 9.09 -1.71 11.75
C MET A 39 8.59 -0.27 11.77
N GLY A 40 7.31 -0.13 11.46
CA GLY A 40 6.66 1.15 11.38
C GLY A 40 5.15 1.05 11.53
N ARG A 41 4.49 2.16 11.23
CA ARG A 41 3.03 2.26 11.22
C ARG A 41 2.55 2.74 9.86
N MET A 42 1.45 2.17 9.39
CA MET A 42 0.73 2.58 8.21
C MET A 42 -0.52 3.33 8.65
N LEU A 43 -0.71 4.52 8.11
CA LEU A 43 -1.86 5.37 8.36
C LEU A 43 -2.60 5.62 7.05
N ILE A 44 -3.93 5.59 7.11
CA ILE A 44 -4.82 5.96 6.00
C ILE A 44 -5.66 7.14 6.50
N ASP A 45 -5.65 8.24 5.76
CA ASP A 45 -6.37 9.47 6.13
C ASP A 45 -6.02 9.96 7.56
N GLY A 46 -4.76 9.77 7.99
CA GLY A 46 -4.25 10.15 9.31
C GLY A 46 -4.61 9.19 10.45
N ILE A 47 -5.35 8.12 10.17
CA ILE A 47 -5.75 7.12 11.16
C ILE A 47 -4.84 5.90 11.06
N GLU A 48 -4.31 5.43 12.19
CA GLU A 48 -3.48 4.22 12.23
C GLU A 48 -4.28 3.00 11.76
N PHE A 49 -3.74 2.29 10.77
CA PHE A 49 -4.40 1.18 10.08
C PHE A 49 -3.68 -0.15 10.31
N ALA A 50 -2.35 -0.16 10.21
CA ALA A 50 -1.52 -1.37 10.33
C ALA A 50 -0.13 -1.07 10.89
N SER A 51 0.50 -2.08 11.47
CA SER A 51 1.96 -2.14 11.60
C SER A 51 2.60 -2.55 10.28
N THR A 52 3.83 -2.09 10.04
CA THR A 52 4.64 -2.46 8.87
C THR A 52 5.89 -3.23 9.27
N LEU A 53 6.40 -4.05 8.35
CA LEU A 53 7.68 -4.74 8.47
C LEU A 53 8.42 -4.69 7.13
N GLU A 54 9.68 -4.26 7.17
CA GLU A 54 10.57 -4.09 6.03
C GLU A 54 11.97 -4.65 6.35
N LEU A 55 12.78 -4.89 5.31
CA LEU A 55 14.21 -5.21 5.48
C LEU A 55 14.98 -4.01 6.04
N PRO A 56 16.15 -4.20 6.67
CA PRO A 56 17.06 -3.09 7.00
C PRO A 56 17.49 -2.30 5.78
N TRP A 57 17.89 -1.05 5.97
CA TRP A 57 18.56 -0.31 4.90
C TRP A 57 19.90 -0.93 4.56
N ARG A 58 20.13 -1.14 3.27
CA ARG A 58 21.41 -1.59 2.70
C ARG A 58 21.68 -0.85 1.41
N ASP A 59 21.69 0.48 1.48
CA ASP A 59 21.97 1.38 0.37
C ASP A 59 21.07 1.16 -0.85
N ASN A 60 19.78 0.94 -0.61
CA ASN A 60 18.76 0.65 -1.63
C ASN A 60 19.14 -0.54 -2.55
N ARG A 61 19.98 -1.48 -2.07
CA ARG A 61 20.36 -2.66 -2.86
C ARG A 61 19.16 -3.57 -3.10
N ASN A 62 19.13 -4.12 -4.31
CA ASN A 62 18.05 -5.00 -4.72
C ASN A 62 17.85 -6.18 -3.76
N ASP A 63 16.60 -6.41 -3.40
CA ASP A 63 16.05 -7.58 -2.70
C ASP A 63 16.54 -7.81 -1.27
N ILE A 64 17.49 -6.98 -0.83
CA ILE A 64 18.10 -7.07 0.51
C ILE A 64 17.94 -5.77 1.32
N SER A 65 17.37 -4.72 0.74
CA SER A 65 17.16 -3.41 1.38
C SER A 65 15.69 -3.02 1.35
N HIS A 66 15.22 -2.25 2.34
CA HIS A 66 14.03 -1.43 2.14
C HIS A 66 14.33 -0.29 1.16
N ILE A 67 13.26 0.30 0.60
CA ILE A 67 13.35 1.40 -0.36
C ILE A 67 13.57 2.75 0.34
N PRO A 68 14.04 3.81 -0.34
CA PRO A 68 14.27 5.10 0.29
C PRO A 68 12.95 5.70 0.81
N SER A 69 13.01 6.45 1.92
CA SER A 69 11.94 7.38 2.30
C SER A 69 11.65 8.37 1.17
N GLY A 70 10.38 8.73 0.97
CA GLY A 70 9.94 9.53 -0.17
C GLY A 70 8.44 9.42 -0.44
N THR A 71 7.99 10.03 -1.53
CA THR A 71 6.59 9.94 -1.99
C THR A 71 6.53 9.16 -3.29
N TYR A 72 5.66 8.16 -3.34
CA TYR A 72 5.50 7.23 -4.44
C TYR A 72 4.06 7.16 -4.88
N ARG A 73 3.81 7.09 -6.19
CA ARG A 73 2.52 6.63 -6.68
C ARG A 73 2.45 5.12 -6.58
N ALA A 74 1.27 4.57 -6.40
CA ALA A 74 1.04 3.13 -6.43
C ALA A 74 -0.19 2.77 -7.25
N PHE A 75 -0.23 1.51 -7.69
CA PHE A 75 -1.37 0.94 -8.39
C PHE A 75 -1.68 -0.46 -7.84
N ILE A 76 -2.91 -0.91 -8.07
CA ILE A 76 -3.37 -2.21 -7.60
C ILE A 76 -2.92 -3.31 -8.56
N ARG A 77 -2.49 -4.44 -8.00
CA ARG A 77 -2.27 -5.69 -8.72
C ARG A 77 -3.07 -6.83 -8.10
N THR A 78 -3.55 -7.74 -8.94
CA THR A 78 -4.36 -8.90 -8.53
C THR A 78 -3.92 -10.21 -9.16
N ASP A 79 -2.93 -10.18 -10.04
CA ASP A 79 -2.39 -11.36 -10.73
C ASP A 79 -1.47 -12.20 -9.83
N GLY A 80 -1.18 -13.42 -10.26
CA GLY A 80 -0.29 -14.33 -9.54
C GLY A 80 -0.84 -14.83 -8.20
N SER A 81 -0.05 -15.62 -7.49
CA SER A 81 -0.48 -16.32 -6.26
C SER A 81 -0.67 -15.40 -5.05
N ARG A 82 -0.09 -14.20 -5.06
CA ARG A 82 -0.22 -13.22 -3.96
C ARG A 82 -1.58 -12.50 -3.96
N GLY A 83 -2.32 -12.52 -5.07
CA GLY A 83 -3.61 -11.83 -5.19
C GLY A 83 -3.49 -10.32 -5.05
N PHE A 84 -4.44 -9.69 -4.34
CA PHE A 84 -4.50 -8.23 -4.17
C PHE A 84 -3.27 -7.68 -3.45
N ARG A 85 -2.66 -6.64 -4.01
CA ARG A 85 -1.53 -5.90 -3.45
C ARG A 85 -1.42 -4.52 -4.10
N LEU A 86 -0.70 -3.61 -3.45
CA LEU A 86 -0.30 -2.35 -4.06
C LEU A 86 1.13 -2.47 -4.56
N GLU A 87 1.42 -1.98 -5.76
CA GLU A 87 2.78 -1.90 -6.29
C GLU A 87 3.18 -0.43 -6.49
N LEU A 88 4.35 -0.08 -5.99
CA LEU A 88 4.90 1.28 -6.06
C LEU A 88 5.52 1.53 -7.44
N ILE A 89 5.34 2.75 -7.95
CA ILE A 89 5.79 3.18 -9.28
C ILE A 89 7.10 3.99 -9.15
N ASN A 90 8.02 3.76 -10.08
CA ASN A 90 9.27 4.52 -10.23
C ASN A 90 10.13 4.58 -8.95
N VAL A 91 10.23 3.47 -8.23
CA VAL A 91 11.12 3.37 -7.07
C VAL A 91 12.59 3.54 -7.53
N PRO A 92 13.39 4.42 -6.91
CA PRO A 92 14.79 4.67 -7.28
C PRO A 92 15.66 3.42 -7.27
N GLY A 93 16.75 3.42 -8.05
CA GLY A 93 17.73 2.32 -8.08
C GLY A 93 17.30 1.13 -8.94
N GLU A 94 16.45 1.35 -9.95
CA GLU A 94 15.92 0.31 -10.85
C GLU A 94 15.15 -0.80 -10.13
N ARG A 95 14.60 -0.50 -8.94
CA ARG A 95 13.74 -1.40 -8.17
C ARG A 95 12.45 -1.67 -8.95
N ARG A 96 12.07 -2.95 -9.01
CA ARG A 96 10.82 -3.42 -9.63
C ARG A 96 10.04 -4.27 -8.64
N ASN A 97 8.73 -4.41 -8.85
CA ASN A 97 7.85 -5.25 -8.03
C ASN A 97 7.90 -4.92 -6.52
N VAL A 98 8.18 -3.66 -6.16
CA VAL A 98 8.12 -3.22 -4.77
C VAL A 98 6.66 -3.07 -4.37
N GLN A 99 6.21 -3.93 -3.47
CA GLN A 99 4.79 -4.09 -3.18
C GLN A 99 4.48 -3.89 -1.70
N ILE A 100 3.25 -3.46 -1.40
CA ILE A 100 2.62 -3.62 -0.09
C ILE A 100 1.78 -4.90 -0.17
N HIS A 101 2.17 -5.93 0.58
CA HIS A 101 1.53 -7.24 0.49
C HIS A 101 1.45 -7.96 1.85
N SER A 102 0.73 -9.08 1.85
CA SER A 102 0.65 -9.95 3.03
C SER A 102 1.93 -10.76 3.21
N GLY A 103 2.31 -10.96 4.46
CA GLY A 103 3.50 -11.66 4.93
C GLY A 103 3.66 -11.34 6.40
N ASN A 104 4.40 -12.14 7.15
CA ASN A 104 4.46 -11.99 8.60
C ASN A 104 5.89 -11.77 9.12
N THR A 105 6.90 -12.21 8.36
CA THR A 105 8.28 -12.23 8.82
C THR A 105 9.24 -11.70 7.76
N VAL A 106 10.46 -11.36 8.19
CA VAL A 106 11.56 -10.91 7.32
C VAL A 106 11.83 -11.86 6.14
N LYS A 107 11.60 -13.17 6.31
CA LYS A 107 11.78 -14.18 5.26
C LYS A 107 10.78 -14.05 4.11
N ASP A 108 9.68 -13.34 4.33
CA ASP A 108 8.66 -13.09 3.33
C ASP A 108 8.96 -11.82 2.51
N ILE A 109 10.13 -11.18 2.71
CA ILE A 109 10.47 -9.85 2.17
C ILE A 109 11.69 -9.91 1.25
N GLU A 110 11.51 -9.40 0.04
CA GLU A 110 12.57 -9.15 -0.96
C GLU A 110 12.62 -7.63 -1.29
N GLY A 111 12.66 -6.82 -0.22
CA GLY A 111 12.57 -5.36 -0.25
C GLY A 111 11.18 -4.76 -0.49
N CYS A 112 10.13 -5.56 -0.28
CA CYS A 112 8.74 -5.12 -0.20
C CYS A 112 8.37 -4.62 1.21
N ILE A 113 7.13 -4.15 1.37
CA ILE A 113 6.57 -3.69 2.65
C ILE A 113 5.46 -4.68 3.05
N LEU A 114 5.62 -5.31 4.22
CA LEU A 114 4.55 -6.12 4.78
C LEU A 114 3.65 -5.29 5.69
N ILE A 115 2.37 -5.64 5.75
CA ILE A 115 1.41 -5.02 6.68
C ILE A 115 0.68 -6.08 7.51
N GLY A 116 0.33 -5.71 8.73
CA GLY A 116 -0.47 -6.55 9.63
C GLY A 116 -0.64 -5.89 10.99
N ASP A 117 -1.10 -6.65 11.97
CA ASP A 117 -1.08 -6.24 13.37
C ASP A 117 0.31 -6.46 13.99
N LEU A 118 0.62 -5.72 15.04
CA LEU A 118 1.88 -5.86 15.76
C LEU A 118 1.98 -7.27 16.39
N GLY A 119 3.00 -8.03 16.01
CA GLY A 119 3.25 -9.34 16.59
C GLY A 119 3.77 -9.24 18.03
N ALA A 120 3.34 -10.16 18.90
CA ALA A 120 3.85 -10.25 20.28
C ALA A 120 5.36 -10.57 20.35
N ARG A 121 5.91 -11.19 19.30
CA ARG A 121 7.36 -11.41 19.13
C ARG A 121 7.94 -10.27 18.31
N ARG A 122 9.15 -9.83 18.65
CA ARG A 122 9.89 -8.81 17.90
C ARG A 122 10.02 -9.20 16.41
N CYS A 123 10.12 -8.17 15.56
CA CYS A 123 10.34 -8.30 14.11
C CYS A 123 9.28 -9.12 13.37
N ARG A 124 8.01 -8.87 13.68
CA ARG A 124 6.90 -9.62 13.11
C ARG A 124 5.63 -8.80 13.05
N VAL A 125 4.90 -9.00 11.96
CA VAL A 125 3.48 -8.64 11.88
C VAL A 125 2.62 -9.91 11.80
N THR A 126 1.37 -9.80 12.22
CA THR A 126 0.38 -10.89 12.19
C THR A 126 -0.88 -10.44 11.49
N ASP A 127 -1.81 -11.36 11.24
CA ASP A 127 -3.11 -11.06 10.61
C ASP A 127 -3.02 -10.34 9.25
N SER A 128 -1.88 -10.50 8.56
CA SER A 128 -1.55 -9.73 7.35
C SER A 128 -2.54 -9.92 6.19
N ARG A 129 -3.15 -11.10 6.07
CA ARG A 129 -4.16 -11.38 5.02
C ARG A 129 -5.45 -10.59 5.25
N ASN A 130 -5.93 -10.55 6.48
CA ASN A 130 -7.12 -9.77 6.82
C ASN A 130 -6.82 -8.29 6.65
N LYS A 131 -5.63 -7.83 7.05
CA LYS A 131 -5.22 -6.43 6.83
C LYS A 131 -5.19 -6.04 5.35
N ILE A 132 -4.68 -6.92 4.48
CA ILE A 132 -4.73 -6.73 3.02
C ILE A 132 -6.18 -6.73 2.50
N SER A 133 -7.06 -7.59 3.03
CA SER A 133 -8.48 -7.58 2.67
C SER A 133 -9.14 -6.26 3.06
N SER A 134 -8.93 -5.78 4.28
CA SER A 134 -9.47 -4.50 4.73
C SER A 134 -8.94 -3.32 3.90
N LEU A 135 -7.66 -3.35 3.51
CA LEU A 135 -7.08 -2.34 2.64
C LEU A 135 -7.78 -2.32 1.27
N ARG A 136 -8.01 -3.51 0.68
CA ARG A 136 -8.78 -3.64 -0.57
C ARG A 136 -10.17 -3.05 -0.41
N ASP A 137 -10.85 -3.35 0.69
CA ASP A 137 -12.23 -2.91 0.90
C ASP A 137 -12.32 -1.39 1.10
N ILE A 138 -11.34 -0.76 1.77
CA ILE A 138 -11.20 0.71 1.87
C ILE A 138 -11.03 1.33 0.48
N ILE A 139 -10.13 0.77 -0.34
CA ILE A 139 -9.87 1.28 -1.68
C ILE A 139 -11.12 1.11 -2.57
N ALA A 140 -11.81 -0.03 -2.47
CA ALA A 140 -13.03 -0.29 -3.22
C ALA A 140 -14.18 0.66 -2.84
N GLN A 141 -14.28 1.08 -1.58
CA GLN A 141 -15.27 2.07 -1.14
C GLN A 141 -14.99 3.48 -1.68
N LYS A 142 -13.73 3.82 -1.97
CA LYS A 142 -13.34 5.09 -2.59
C LYS A 142 -13.43 5.06 -4.13
N ALA A 143 -13.54 3.87 -4.74
CA ALA A 143 -13.69 3.74 -6.18
C ALA A 143 -15.09 4.16 -6.60
N SER A 144 -15.19 5.05 -7.58
CA SER A 144 -16.49 5.37 -8.20
C SER A 144 -16.90 4.28 -9.20
N ASN A 145 -15.92 3.52 -9.72
CA ASN A 145 -16.13 2.38 -10.61
C ASN A 145 -15.07 1.28 -10.36
N PRO A 146 -15.45 -0.01 -10.28
CA PRO A 146 -14.51 -1.14 -10.14
C PRO A 146 -13.36 -1.19 -11.17
N GLU A 147 -13.52 -0.65 -12.38
CA GLU A 147 -12.43 -0.57 -13.37
C GLU A 147 -11.29 0.38 -12.95
N GLU A 148 -11.57 1.35 -12.07
CA GLU A 148 -10.56 2.21 -11.43
C GLU A 148 -9.66 1.43 -10.45
N LEU A 149 -9.99 0.18 -10.13
CA LEU A 149 -9.15 -0.67 -9.28
C LEU A 149 -8.12 -1.49 -10.07
N ARG A 150 -8.08 -1.37 -11.41
CA ARG A 150 -7.31 -2.28 -12.27
C ARG A 150 -6.18 -1.64 -13.05
N THR A 151 -6.04 -0.31 -13.01
CA THR A 151 -5.05 0.42 -13.82
C THR A 151 -4.32 1.48 -13.00
N ASP A 152 -3.16 1.91 -13.49
CA ASP A 152 -2.43 3.09 -13.03
C ASP A 152 -3.17 4.42 -13.29
N ARG A 153 -4.32 4.36 -13.98
CA ARG A 153 -5.24 5.47 -14.29
C ARG A 153 -6.51 5.46 -13.44
N GLY A 154 -6.57 4.58 -12.44
CA GLY A 154 -7.66 4.46 -11.47
C GLY A 154 -7.64 5.51 -10.37
N ILE A 155 -8.04 5.13 -9.15
CA ILE A 155 -7.89 6.00 -7.96
C ILE A 155 -6.41 6.35 -7.82
N PRO A 156 -6.03 7.63 -7.76
CA PRO A 156 -4.66 8.01 -7.45
C PRO A 156 -4.33 7.53 -6.03
N ILE A 157 -3.40 6.59 -5.90
CA ILE A 157 -2.88 6.14 -4.61
C ILE A 157 -1.48 6.71 -4.43
N THR A 158 -1.31 7.51 -3.39
CA THR A 158 -0.04 8.09 -3.00
C THR A 158 0.44 7.47 -1.69
N ILE A 159 1.64 6.89 -1.73
CA ILE A 159 2.34 6.32 -0.58
C ILE A 159 3.43 7.31 -0.15
N LYS A 160 3.34 7.82 1.08
CA LYS A 160 4.36 8.67 1.70
C LYS A 160 5.11 7.87 2.74
N ILE A 161 6.41 7.66 2.53
CA ILE A 161 7.28 6.90 3.42
C ILE A 161 8.21 7.87 4.16
N SER A 162 8.23 7.79 5.48
CA SER A 162 9.08 8.60 6.36
C SER A 162 9.88 7.72 7.34
N GLY A 163 10.89 8.33 7.95
CA GLY A 163 11.87 7.69 8.81
C GLY A 163 13.27 7.64 8.17
N ALA A 164 14.26 7.26 8.98
CA ALA A 164 15.65 7.18 8.51
C ALA A 164 15.81 6.08 7.43
N ASN A 165 16.72 6.33 6.50
CA ASN A 165 17.34 5.30 5.68
C ASN A 165 18.59 4.85 6.42
#